data_AF-A0A0C3P6I0-F1
#
_entry.id   AF-A0A0C3P6I0-F1
#
_cell.length_a   1.000
_cell.length_b   1.000
_cell.length_c   1.000
_cell.angle_alpha   90.00
_cell.angle_beta   90.00
_cell.angle_gamma   90.00
#
_symmetry.space_group_name_H-M   'P 1'
#
loop_
_entity.id
_entity.type
_entity.pdbx_description
1 polymer ?
#
loop_
_entity_poly.entity_id
_entity_poly.type
_entity_poly.pdbx_seq_one_letter_code
_entity_poly.pdbx_strand_id
1 'polypeptide(L)'
;LEYFEPNLTSHIQPDDAGIIRTLKALYRKAFCLRAIELDETGQAEIYKIDLLEAMMLVTEAWNNVQAVTIKNCWNHTKIQPQVDTNTYSSTPDTATTSYPSPMADTRAWMVVRTFAMLEELPLPNAERQLHDTLGNHYLATDWDPVLKIVMDAENNISKALEGLDMFTLRIFGCHLTQLTLSHTPQITATPAQLSNVEKDLSAAVNNLKQHKRIIGSPLTLDEMLNPVEEEEVGDSDYSFEGGDKAIIAQV
;
A
#
# COMPACT_ATOMS: atom_id res chain seq x y z
N LEU A 1 -19.88 1.88 -22.86
CA LEU A 1 -19.73 1.56 -21.42
C LEU A 1 -19.25 0.13 -21.36
N GLU A 2 -18.09 -0.08 -20.77
CA GLU A 2 -17.52 -1.41 -20.56
C GLU A 2 -17.72 -1.74 -19.08
N TYR A 3 -18.36 -2.86 -18.79
CA TYR A 3 -18.69 -3.27 -17.43
C TYR A 3 -17.62 -4.25 -16.95
N PHE A 4 -17.07 -3.98 -15.78
CA PHE A 4 -16.14 -4.90 -15.14
C PHE A 4 -16.88 -6.01 -14.40
N GLU A 5 -16.23 -7.17 -14.29
CA GLU A 5 -16.70 -8.25 -13.43
C GLU A 5 -16.80 -7.78 -11.96
N PRO A 6 -17.70 -8.36 -11.16
CA PRO A 6 -17.83 -8.03 -9.74
C PRO A 6 -16.50 -8.16 -8.98
N ASN A 7 -16.27 -7.27 -8.01
CA ASN A 7 -15.07 -7.24 -7.14
C ASN A 7 -13.74 -6.92 -7.85
N LEU A 8 -13.77 -6.33 -9.04
CA LEU A 8 -12.55 -5.99 -9.77
C LEU A 8 -12.01 -4.58 -9.43
N THR A 9 -12.81 -3.73 -8.79
CA THR A 9 -12.52 -2.29 -8.59
C THR A 9 -11.15 -2.06 -7.92
N SER A 10 -10.87 -2.67 -6.77
CA SER A 10 -9.57 -2.52 -6.09
C SER A 10 -8.37 -3.10 -6.86
N HIS A 11 -8.60 -4.01 -7.81
CA HIS A 11 -7.57 -4.60 -8.64
C HIS A 11 -7.17 -3.75 -9.84
N ILE A 12 -8.09 -2.90 -10.34
CA ILE A 12 -7.88 -2.13 -11.58
C ILE A 12 -8.04 -0.62 -11.37
N GLN A 13 -8.50 -0.17 -10.20
CA GLN A 13 -8.72 1.24 -9.88
C GLN A 13 -7.79 1.63 -8.73
N PRO A 14 -6.74 2.45 -8.99
CA PRO A 14 -5.79 2.86 -7.96
C PRO A 14 -6.45 3.56 -6.78
N ASP A 15 -7.57 4.26 -7.04
CA ASP A 15 -8.34 4.96 -6.03
C ASP A 15 -8.94 4.00 -4.98
N ASP A 16 -9.50 2.88 -5.45
CA ASP A 16 -10.04 1.79 -4.63
C ASP A 16 -8.95 0.84 -4.11
N ALA A 17 -7.73 0.90 -4.66
CA ALA A 17 -6.57 0.14 -4.18
C ALA A 17 -5.94 0.72 -2.89
N GLY A 18 -6.47 1.84 -2.36
CA GLY A 18 -6.10 2.36 -1.04
C GLY A 18 -5.96 3.88 -0.93
N ILE A 19 -5.99 4.62 -2.03
CA ILE A 19 -5.90 6.10 -2.00
C ILE A 19 -7.11 6.68 -1.27
N ILE A 20 -8.33 6.27 -1.65
CA ILE A 20 -9.58 6.73 -1.01
C ILE A 20 -9.59 6.35 0.47
N ARG A 21 -9.21 5.12 0.81
CA ARG A 21 -9.17 4.66 2.20
C ARG A 21 -8.21 5.51 3.05
N THR A 22 -7.03 5.83 2.51
CA THR A 22 -6.04 6.67 3.18
C THR A 22 -6.56 8.10 3.37
N LEU A 23 -7.16 8.68 2.33
CA LEU A 23 -7.77 10.00 2.41
C LEU A 23 -8.86 10.07 3.50
N LYS A 24 -9.79 9.10 3.50
CA LYS A 24 -10.86 9.00 4.50
C LYS A 24 -10.28 8.88 5.92
N ALA A 25 -9.24 8.08 6.12
CA ALA A 25 -8.61 7.90 7.42
C ALA A 25 -7.95 9.20 7.93
N LEU A 26 -7.25 9.92 7.05
CA LEU A 26 -6.65 11.21 7.38
C LEU A 26 -7.70 12.26 7.73
N TYR A 27 -8.77 12.35 6.93
CA TYR A 27 -9.88 13.28 7.18
C TYR A 27 -10.57 12.98 8.51
N ARG A 28 -10.94 11.71 8.75
CA ARG A 28 -11.58 11.27 10.00
C ARG A 28 -10.68 11.55 11.21
N LYS A 29 -9.37 11.34 11.07
CA LYS A 29 -8.40 11.66 12.13
C LYS A 29 -8.41 13.15 12.46
N ALA A 30 -8.27 14.00 11.45
CA ALA A 30 -8.27 15.45 11.62
C ALA A 30 -9.59 15.94 12.25
N PHE A 31 -10.72 15.38 11.82
CA PHE A 31 -12.03 15.67 12.41
C PHE A 31 -12.10 15.29 13.90
N CYS A 32 -11.62 14.10 14.29
CA CYS A 32 -11.58 13.70 15.69
C CYS A 32 -10.65 14.59 16.52
N LEU A 33 -9.47 14.96 16.01
CA LEU A 33 -8.54 15.86 16.70
C LEU A 33 -9.16 17.25 16.91
N ARG A 34 -9.81 17.82 15.89
CA ARG A 34 -10.58 19.07 16.03
C ARG A 34 -11.63 18.95 17.13
N ALA A 35 -12.39 17.86 17.17
CA ALA A 35 -13.40 17.66 18.21
C ALA A 35 -12.80 17.59 19.62
N ILE A 36 -11.61 17.00 19.78
CA ILE A 36 -10.87 16.98 21.05
C ILE A 36 -10.46 18.39 21.46
N GLU A 37 -9.88 19.18 20.54
CA GLU A 37 -9.49 20.57 20.81
C GLU A 37 -10.69 21.45 21.22
N LEU A 38 -11.84 21.25 20.57
CA LEU A 38 -13.08 21.95 20.93
C LEU A 38 -13.62 21.52 22.30
N ASP A 39 -13.48 20.25 22.66
CA ASP A 39 -13.84 19.73 23.98
C ASP A 39 -12.95 20.33 25.09
N GLU A 40 -11.64 20.39 24.85
CA GLU A 40 -10.66 20.97 25.76
C GLU A 40 -10.88 22.48 25.97
N THR A 41 -11.36 23.19 24.94
CA THR A 41 -11.72 24.61 25.03
C THR A 41 -13.13 24.85 25.60
N GLY A 42 -13.86 23.79 25.96
CA GLY A 42 -15.16 23.85 26.62
C GLY A 42 -16.33 24.17 25.68
N GLN A 43 -16.18 23.99 24.37
CA GLN A 43 -17.29 24.17 23.43
C GLN A 43 -18.33 23.06 23.57
N ALA A 44 -19.61 23.41 23.36
CA ALA A 44 -20.71 22.45 23.48
C ALA A 44 -20.91 21.62 22.20
N GLU A 45 -20.79 22.25 21.02
CA GLU A 45 -21.09 21.62 19.72
C GLU A 45 -19.82 21.11 19.01
N ILE A 46 -19.03 20.27 19.68
CA ILE A 46 -17.70 19.83 19.20
C ILE A 46 -17.70 19.08 17.85
N TYR A 47 -18.84 18.51 17.46
CA TYR A 47 -19.00 17.78 16.19
C TYR A 47 -19.62 18.61 15.07
N LYS A 48 -20.05 19.84 15.37
CA LYS A 48 -20.57 20.75 14.36
C LYS A 48 -19.42 21.20 13.47
N ILE A 49 -19.63 21.08 12.17
CA ILE A 49 -18.67 21.47 11.14
C ILE A 49 -19.45 22.16 10.02
N ASP A 50 -18.94 23.29 9.55
CA ASP A 50 -19.48 23.93 8.36
C ASP A 50 -18.82 23.42 7.07
N LEU A 51 -19.37 23.79 5.91
CA LEU A 51 -18.87 23.32 4.62
C LEU A 51 -17.43 23.80 4.35
N LEU A 52 -17.08 25.02 4.77
CA LEU A 52 -15.76 25.59 4.55
C LEU A 52 -14.71 24.83 5.37
N GLU A 53 -14.98 24.60 6.65
CA GLU A 53 -14.13 23.79 7.53
C GLU A 53 -13.96 22.38 6.98
N ALA A 54 -15.05 21.73 6.54
CA ALA A 54 -14.99 20.40 5.94
C ALA A 54 -14.09 20.38 4.69
N MET A 55 -14.23 21.36 3.80
CA MET A 55 -13.38 21.49 2.61
C MET A 55 -11.91 21.71 2.97
N MET A 56 -11.63 22.50 4.02
CA MET A 56 -10.26 22.71 4.51
C MET A 56 -9.66 21.39 5.04
N LEU A 57 -10.40 20.64 5.85
CA LEU A 57 -9.95 19.34 6.38
C LEU A 57 -9.72 18.32 5.26
N VAL A 58 -10.59 18.27 4.24
CA VAL A 58 -10.39 17.38 3.08
C VAL A 58 -9.14 17.79 2.29
N THR A 59 -8.92 19.09 2.09
CA THR A 59 -7.74 19.61 1.39
C THR A 59 -6.45 19.26 2.15
N GLU A 60 -6.45 19.45 3.47
CA GLU A 60 -5.33 19.06 4.31
C GLU A 60 -5.09 17.55 4.29
N ALA A 61 -6.15 16.74 4.40
CA ALA A 61 -6.07 15.29 4.32
C ALA A 61 -5.47 14.84 2.99
N TRP A 62 -5.90 15.44 1.86
CA TRP A 62 -5.34 15.14 0.54
C TRP A 62 -3.85 15.48 0.44
N ASN A 63 -3.45 16.66 0.92
CA ASN A 63 -2.04 17.07 0.93
C ASN A 63 -1.15 16.17 1.80
N ASN A 64 -1.74 15.49 2.80
CA ASN A 64 -1.05 14.53 3.64
C ASN A 64 -1.00 13.11 3.06
N VAL A 65 -1.73 12.80 1.97
CA VAL A 65 -1.57 11.52 1.26
C VAL A 65 -0.19 11.49 0.62
N GLN A 66 0.67 10.56 1.05
CA GLN A 66 2.05 10.55 0.57
C GLN A 66 2.12 10.04 -0.87
N ALA A 67 3.02 10.63 -1.67
CA ALA A 67 3.28 10.19 -3.03
C ALA A 67 3.67 8.71 -3.12
N VAL A 68 4.35 8.16 -2.09
CA VAL A 68 4.67 6.73 -2.02
C VAL A 68 3.42 5.86 -1.89
N THR A 69 2.42 6.30 -1.12
CA THR A 69 1.14 5.61 -0.98
C THR A 69 0.41 5.58 -2.32
N ILE A 70 0.34 6.73 -3.00
CA ILE A 70 -0.23 6.83 -4.34
C ILE A 70 0.51 5.88 -5.29
N LYS A 71 1.83 5.99 -5.40
CA LYS A 71 2.65 5.13 -6.26
C LYS A 71 2.42 3.63 -5.98
N ASN A 72 2.33 3.24 -4.71
CA ASN A 72 2.08 1.85 -4.34
C ASN A 72 0.69 1.38 -4.80
N CYS A 73 -0.35 2.21 -4.71
CA CYS A 73 -1.68 1.88 -5.23
C CYS A 73 -1.68 1.73 -6.77
N TRP A 74 -0.98 2.61 -7.48
CA TRP A 74 -0.79 2.50 -8.93
C TRP A 74 0.02 1.27 -9.35
N ASN A 75 1.03 0.89 -8.56
CA ASN A 75 1.79 -0.33 -8.77
C ASN A 75 0.96 -1.58 -8.49
N HIS A 76 0.11 -1.54 -7.46
CA HIS A 76 -0.76 -2.65 -7.08
C HIS A 76 -1.74 -3.02 -8.19
N THR A 77 -2.29 -2.00 -8.86
CA THR A 77 -3.20 -2.18 -10.00
C THR A 77 -2.48 -2.54 -11.31
N LYS A 78 -1.14 -2.53 -11.31
CA LYS A 78 -0.28 -2.89 -12.45
C LYS A 78 -0.54 -2.05 -13.71
N ILE A 79 -1.09 -0.84 -13.56
CA ILE A 79 -1.37 0.08 -14.68
C ILE A 79 -0.11 0.79 -15.15
N GLN A 80 0.87 1.01 -14.25
CA GLN A 80 2.11 1.68 -14.62
C GLN A 80 3.00 0.81 -15.51
N PRO A 81 3.59 1.38 -16.58
CA PRO A 81 4.63 0.70 -17.34
C PRO A 81 5.75 0.29 -16.39
N GLN A 82 6.20 -0.96 -16.48
CA GLN A 82 7.41 -1.39 -15.78
C GLN A 82 8.56 -0.55 -16.36
N VAL A 83 9.04 0.43 -15.58
CA VAL A 83 10.21 1.20 -15.99
C VAL A 83 11.41 0.31 -15.78
N ASP A 84 11.82 -0.38 -16.84
CA ASP A 84 13.14 -1.01 -16.90
C ASP A 84 14.17 0.10 -16.81
N THR A 85 14.75 0.30 -15.63
CA THR A 85 15.76 1.35 -15.36
C THR A 85 17.10 1.11 -16.07
N ASN A 86 17.16 0.23 -17.07
CA ASN A 86 18.38 -0.10 -17.82
C ASN A 86 18.65 0.82 -19.03
N THR A 87 17.87 1.88 -19.25
CA THR A 87 17.99 2.70 -20.48
C THR A 87 18.51 4.11 -20.24
N TYR A 88 19.64 4.28 -19.55
CA TYR A 88 20.47 5.49 -19.71
C TYR A 88 21.95 5.19 -19.45
N SER A 89 22.63 4.68 -20.47
CA SER A 89 24.06 4.89 -20.71
C SER A 89 24.37 4.56 -22.16
N SER A 90 23.93 5.43 -23.08
CA SER A 90 24.48 5.43 -24.44
C SER A 90 25.83 6.12 -24.40
N THR A 91 26.90 5.36 -24.51
CA THR A 91 28.15 5.80 -25.15
C THR A 91 28.45 4.87 -26.33
N PRO A 92 28.99 5.38 -27.45
CA PRO A 92 29.14 4.60 -28.66
C PRO A 92 30.38 3.69 -28.61
N ASP A 93 30.27 2.59 -29.35
CA ASP A 93 31.35 1.79 -29.94
C ASP A 93 32.28 1.00 -29.00
N THR A 94 31.99 -0.30 -28.83
CA THR A 94 32.78 -1.37 -29.49
C THR A 94 32.10 -2.74 -29.30
N ALA A 95 31.97 -3.49 -30.40
CA ALA A 95 31.45 -4.84 -30.39
C ALA A 95 32.35 -5.78 -29.56
N THR A 96 31.80 -6.34 -28.48
CA THR A 96 32.23 -7.63 -27.92
C THR A 96 31.02 -8.30 -27.29
N THR A 97 30.67 -9.45 -27.84
CA THR A 97 29.67 -10.38 -27.33
C THR A 97 29.95 -10.71 -25.85
N SER A 98 29.06 -10.32 -24.95
CA SER A 98 29.03 -10.84 -23.58
C SER A 98 27.58 -10.92 -23.14
N TYR A 99 27.02 -12.12 -23.15
CA TYR A 99 25.75 -12.38 -22.48
C TYR A 99 25.85 -11.90 -21.02
N PRO A 100 24.80 -11.27 -20.46
CA PRO A 100 24.79 -10.92 -19.04
C PRO A 100 25.00 -12.22 -18.24
N SER A 101 25.97 -12.20 -17.32
CA SER A 101 26.22 -13.32 -16.41
C SER A 101 24.90 -13.79 -15.79
N PRO A 102 24.65 -15.11 -15.62
CA PRO A 102 23.41 -15.62 -15.03
C PRO A 102 23.09 -15.01 -13.65
N MET A 103 24.12 -14.54 -12.93
CA MET A 103 23.99 -13.86 -11.65
C MET A 103 23.44 -12.43 -11.77
N ALA A 104 23.25 -11.89 -12.97
CA ALA A 104 22.64 -10.58 -13.19
C ALA A 104 21.10 -10.62 -13.18
N ASP A 105 20.47 -11.80 -13.13
CA ASP A 105 19.01 -11.90 -13.03
C ASP A 105 18.55 -11.66 -11.58
N THR A 106 17.85 -10.55 -11.36
CA THR A 106 17.31 -10.16 -10.05
C THR A 106 16.28 -11.14 -9.50
N ARG A 107 15.59 -11.91 -10.36
CA ARG A 107 14.61 -12.92 -9.93
C ARG A 107 15.27 -14.10 -9.25
N ALA A 108 16.46 -14.50 -9.70
CA ALA A 108 17.23 -15.55 -9.05
C ALA A 108 17.70 -15.13 -7.65
N TRP A 109 18.08 -13.87 -7.46
CA TRP A 109 18.43 -13.31 -6.14
C TRP A 109 17.23 -13.23 -5.18
N MET A 110 16.00 -13.14 -5.70
CA MET A 110 14.80 -13.25 -4.85
C MET A 110 14.64 -14.67 -4.28
N VAL A 111 14.87 -15.70 -5.09
CA VAL A 111 14.83 -17.09 -4.62
C VAL A 111 15.85 -17.31 -3.49
N VAL A 112 17.07 -16.79 -3.65
CA VAL A 112 18.11 -16.86 -2.61
C VAL A 112 17.74 -16.10 -1.34
N ARG A 113 17.16 -14.89 -1.47
CA ARG A 113 16.67 -14.13 -0.31
C ARG A 113 15.58 -14.91 0.44
N THR A 114 14.62 -15.45 -0.30
CA THR A 114 13.52 -16.23 0.28
C THR A 114 14.05 -17.47 0.99
N PHE A 115 15.05 -18.15 0.42
CA PHE A 115 15.76 -19.25 1.08
C PHE A 115 16.47 -18.83 2.37
N ALA A 116 17.11 -17.65 2.39
CA ALA A 116 17.78 -17.12 3.59
C ALA A 116 16.82 -16.63 4.69
N MET A 117 15.55 -16.35 4.35
CA MET A 117 14.55 -15.81 5.27
C MET A 117 13.53 -16.85 5.77
N LEU A 118 13.32 -17.94 5.02
CA LEU A 118 12.37 -18.99 5.38
C LEU A 118 13.05 -20.09 6.20
N GLU A 119 12.54 -20.31 7.41
CA GLU A 119 13.05 -21.31 8.36
C GLU A 119 12.84 -22.77 7.88
N GLU A 120 11.91 -23.00 6.94
CA GLU A 120 11.51 -24.34 6.48
C GLU A 120 11.71 -24.60 4.98
N LEU A 121 12.47 -23.79 4.24
CA LEU A 121 12.75 -24.08 2.82
C LEU A 121 13.98 -24.99 2.69
N PRO A 122 13.86 -26.27 2.27
CA PRO A 122 15.01 -27.14 2.11
C PRO A 122 15.82 -26.76 0.85
N LEU A 123 17.15 -26.90 0.91
CA LEU A 123 18.09 -26.57 -0.17
C LEU A 123 17.68 -27.10 -1.57
N PRO A 124 17.21 -28.36 -1.73
CA PRO A 124 16.78 -28.86 -3.05
C PRO A 124 15.59 -28.11 -3.65
N ASN A 125 14.76 -27.49 -2.82
CA ASN A 125 13.64 -26.67 -3.30
C ASN A 125 14.13 -25.28 -3.75
N ALA A 126 15.13 -24.71 -3.08
CA ALA A 126 15.75 -23.46 -3.48
C ALA A 126 16.52 -23.61 -4.81
N GLU A 127 17.28 -24.69 -4.96
CA GLU A 127 17.97 -25.03 -6.21
C GLU A 127 17.00 -25.26 -7.37
N ARG A 128 15.88 -25.96 -7.12
CA ARG A 128 14.83 -26.16 -8.13
C ARG A 128 14.22 -24.82 -8.56
N GLN A 129 13.89 -23.93 -7.63
CA GLN A 129 13.35 -22.61 -7.95
C GLN A 129 14.35 -21.73 -8.71
N LEU A 130 15.64 -21.83 -8.39
CA LEU A 130 16.70 -21.15 -9.15
C LEU A 130 16.80 -21.69 -10.58
N HIS A 131 16.75 -23.02 -10.73
CA HIS A 131 16.76 -23.67 -12.03
C HIS A 131 15.53 -23.31 -12.86
N ASP A 132 14.33 -23.27 -12.27
CA ASP A 132 13.10 -22.86 -12.96
C ASP A 132 13.13 -21.38 -13.36
N THR A 133 13.79 -20.53 -12.57
CA THR A 133 13.89 -19.09 -12.83
C THR A 133 14.91 -18.76 -13.93
N LEU A 134 16.06 -19.42 -13.92
CA LEU A 134 17.17 -19.16 -14.85
C LEU A 134 17.15 -20.06 -16.09
N GLY A 135 16.41 -21.18 -16.05
CA GLY A 135 16.34 -22.17 -17.11
C GLY A 135 17.72 -22.62 -17.57
N ASN A 136 17.97 -22.53 -18.87
CA ASN A 136 19.24 -22.94 -19.50
C ASN A 136 20.45 -22.07 -19.11
N HIS A 137 20.24 -20.99 -18.36
CA HIS A 137 21.30 -20.12 -17.86
C HIS A 137 21.74 -20.47 -16.43
N TYR A 138 21.10 -21.45 -15.77
CA TYR A 138 21.54 -21.89 -14.45
C TYR A 138 22.91 -22.59 -14.52
N LEU A 139 23.89 -22.05 -13.79
CA LEU A 139 25.20 -22.65 -13.61
C LEU A 139 25.44 -22.87 -12.11
N ALA A 140 25.52 -24.13 -11.68
CA ALA A 140 25.78 -24.48 -10.28
C ALA A 140 27.08 -23.84 -9.75
N THR A 141 28.11 -23.74 -10.59
CA THR A 141 29.39 -23.08 -10.25
C THR A 141 29.25 -21.65 -9.77
N ASP A 142 28.23 -20.93 -10.24
CA ASP A 142 27.99 -19.53 -9.92
C ASP A 142 27.13 -19.38 -8.65
N TRP A 143 26.22 -20.32 -8.41
CA TRP A 143 25.23 -20.24 -7.32
C TRP A 143 25.60 -21.07 -6.08
N ASP A 144 26.43 -22.12 -6.19
CA ASP A 144 26.88 -22.93 -5.06
C ASP A 144 27.60 -22.08 -3.98
N PRO A 145 28.48 -21.12 -4.31
CA PRO A 145 29.10 -20.26 -3.30
C PRO A 145 28.08 -19.38 -2.57
N VAL A 146 27.03 -18.95 -3.27
CA VAL A 146 25.95 -18.10 -2.74
C VAL A 146 25.06 -18.90 -1.78
N LEU A 147 24.65 -20.10 -2.19
CA LEU A 147 23.85 -21.01 -1.36
C LEU A 147 24.63 -21.49 -0.13
N LYS A 148 25.94 -21.73 -0.29
CA LYS A 148 26.82 -22.10 0.82
C LYS A 148 26.89 -21.02 1.90
N ILE A 149 26.89 -19.74 1.56
CA ILE A 149 26.87 -18.64 2.54
C ILE A 149 25.61 -18.68 3.40
N VAL A 150 24.45 -18.97 2.78
CA VAL A 150 23.18 -19.10 3.50
C VAL A 150 23.22 -20.30 4.44
N MET A 151 23.79 -21.42 4.00
CA MET A 151 23.93 -22.64 4.80
C MET A 151 24.91 -22.48 5.97
N ASP A 152 26.06 -21.83 5.75
CA ASP A 152 27.10 -21.55 6.76
C ASP A 152 26.67 -20.46 7.78
N ALA A 153 25.51 -19.82 7.55
CA ALA A 153 24.94 -18.85 8.46
C ALA A 153 24.17 -19.47 9.63
N GLU A 154 23.98 -20.80 9.67
CA GLU A 154 23.42 -21.55 10.81
C GLU A 154 22.11 -20.94 11.37
N ASN A 155 21.13 -20.67 10.48
CA ASN A 155 19.84 -20.04 10.81
C ASN A 155 19.93 -18.57 11.32
N ASN A 156 21.09 -17.92 11.18
CA ASN A 156 21.25 -16.50 11.47
C ASN A 156 20.99 -15.65 10.22
N ILE A 157 19.76 -15.14 10.11
CA ILE A 157 19.29 -14.34 8.97
C ILE A 157 20.20 -13.13 8.71
N SER A 158 20.64 -12.42 9.76
CA SER A 158 21.49 -11.23 9.61
C SER A 158 22.85 -11.58 9.00
N LYS A 159 23.47 -12.67 9.44
CA LYS A 159 24.76 -13.16 8.91
C LYS A 159 24.63 -13.65 7.46
N ALA A 160 23.52 -14.30 7.13
CA ALA A 160 23.22 -14.71 5.75
C ALA A 160 23.06 -13.49 4.83
N LEU A 161 22.28 -12.49 5.25
CA LEU A 161 22.05 -11.27 4.46
C LEU A 161 23.32 -10.44 4.27
N GLU A 162 24.17 -10.31 5.29
CA GLU A 162 25.46 -9.61 5.18
C GLU A 162 26.39 -10.29 4.16
N GLY A 163 26.44 -11.63 4.15
CA GLY A 163 27.20 -12.39 3.16
C GLY A 163 26.65 -12.26 1.74
N LEU A 164 25.32 -12.22 1.57
CA LEU A 164 24.66 -12.02 0.28
C LEU A 164 24.80 -10.58 -0.24
N ASP A 165 24.84 -9.60 0.67
CA ASP A 165 25.09 -8.20 0.34
C ASP A 165 26.45 -8.03 -0.34
N MET A 166 27.45 -8.85 0.00
CA MET A 166 28.76 -8.77 -0.66
C MET A 166 28.72 -9.12 -2.15
N PHE A 167 27.86 -10.05 -2.55
CA PHE A 167 27.69 -10.41 -3.95
C PHE A 167 26.80 -9.41 -4.68
N THR A 168 25.69 -8.99 -4.05
CA THR A 168 24.77 -8.04 -4.66
C THR A 168 25.36 -6.64 -4.83
N LEU A 169 26.17 -6.18 -3.88
CA LEU A 169 26.95 -4.94 -4.03
C LEU A 169 27.95 -5.04 -5.17
N ARG A 170 28.59 -6.21 -5.36
CA ARG A 170 29.56 -6.41 -6.44
C ARG A 170 28.91 -6.48 -7.81
N ILE A 171 27.73 -7.07 -7.91
CA ILE A 171 27.05 -7.32 -9.20
C ILE A 171 26.15 -6.14 -9.59
N PHE A 172 25.43 -5.56 -8.64
CA PHE A 172 24.41 -4.54 -8.88
C PHE A 172 24.72 -3.17 -8.26
N GLY A 173 25.74 -3.07 -7.40
CA GLY A 173 26.08 -1.83 -6.71
C GLY A 173 25.11 -1.45 -5.58
N CYS A 174 24.22 -2.35 -5.17
CA CYS A 174 23.24 -2.11 -4.11
C CYS A 174 23.00 -3.36 -3.25
N HIS A 175 22.43 -3.17 -2.05
CA HIS A 175 22.14 -4.26 -1.10
C HIS A 175 20.99 -5.16 -1.59
N LEU A 176 20.95 -6.41 -1.13
CA LEU A 176 19.91 -7.38 -1.48
C LEU A 176 18.50 -6.90 -1.07
N THR A 177 18.40 -6.14 0.02
CA THR A 177 17.14 -5.48 0.44
C THR A 177 16.62 -4.48 -0.58
N GLN A 178 17.52 -3.74 -1.23
CA GLN A 178 17.20 -2.76 -2.25
C GLN A 178 16.79 -3.43 -3.57
N LEU A 179 17.42 -4.57 -3.91
CA LEU A 179 17.07 -5.37 -5.09
C LEU A 179 15.68 -6.01 -5.02
N THR A 180 15.21 -6.37 -3.82
CA THR A 180 13.91 -7.07 -3.65
C THR A 180 12.71 -6.17 -3.39
N LEU A 181 12.94 -4.87 -3.15
CA LEU A 181 11.89 -3.86 -3.03
C LEU A 181 11.17 -3.60 -4.36
N SER A 182 11.72 -4.03 -5.49
CA SER A 182 11.15 -3.81 -6.82
C SER A 182 10.27 -4.95 -7.33
N HIS A 183 10.32 -6.18 -6.78
CA HIS A 183 9.67 -7.36 -7.39
C HIS A 183 9.03 -8.38 -6.43
N THR A 184 8.87 -8.09 -5.14
CA THR A 184 8.08 -8.99 -4.27
C THR A 184 6.57 -8.80 -4.51
N PRO A 185 5.77 -9.87 -4.71
CA PRO A 185 4.33 -9.78 -4.50
C PRO A 185 4.12 -9.62 -2.99
N GLN A 186 4.07 -8.37 -2.53
CA GLN A 186 3.65 -8.06 -1.17
C GLN A 186 2.17 -8.41 -1.05
N ILE A 187 1.90 -9.60 -0.51
CA ILE A 187 0.70 -9.78 0.29
C ILE A 187 0.84 -8.80 1.46
N THR A 188 -0.01 -7.77 1.41
CA THR A 188 -0.41 -6.91 2.54
C THR A 188 0.72 -6.31 3.36
N ALA A 189 1.43 -5.34 2.80
CA ALA A 189 1.83 -4.20 3.61
C ALA A 189 0.85 -3.08 3.26
N THR A 190 -0.14 -2.88 4.13
CA THR A 190 -0.79 -1.57 4.26
C THR A 190 0.34 -0.52 4.17
N PRO A 191 0.31 0.45 3.24
CA PRO A 191 1.38 1.44 3.14
C PRO A 191 1.58 2.00 4.54
N ALA A 192 2.81 2.04 5.06
CA ALA A 192 3.09 2.31 6.47
C ALA A 192 2.31 3.54 7.01
N GLN A 193 2.08 4.51 6.12
CA GLN A 193 1.15 5.62 6.32
C GLN A 193 -0.25 5.18 6.77
N LEU A 194 -0.99 4.36 6.01
CA LEU A 194 -2.36 3.97 6.31
C LEU A 194 -2.46 3.28 7.68
N SER A 195 -1.58 2.30 7.95
CA SER A 195 -1.52 1.63 9.27
C SER A 195 -1.32 2.64 10.41
N ASN A 196 -0.42 3.61 10.22
CA ASN A 196 -0.15 4.61 11.26
C ASN A 196 -1.35 5.55 11.46
N VAL A 197 -1.95 6.02 10.36
CA VAL A 197 -3.14 6.89 10.41
C VAL A 197 -4.32 6.17 11.04
N GLU A 198 -4.54 4.89 10.73
CA GLU A 198 -5.60 4.07 11.32
C GLU A 198 -5.40 3.89 12.84
N LYS A 199 -4.16 3.71 13.29
CA LYS A 199 -3.81 3.68 14.73
C LYS A 199 -4.08 5.01 15.40
N ASP A 200 -3.64 6.12 14.81
CA ASP A 200 -3.86 7.46 15.34
C ASP A 200 -5.35 7.80 15.42
N LEU A 201 -6.11 7.44 14.38
CA LEU A 201 -7.56 7.61 14.35
C LEU A 201 -8.23 6.83 15.47
N SER A 202 -7.86 5.56 15.65
CA SER A 202 -8.36 4.72 16.73
C SER A 202 -8.03 5.32 18.11
N ALA A 203 -6.84 5.89 18.27
CA ALA A 203 -6.45 6.57 19.51
C ALA A 203 -7.30 7.82 19.77
N ALA A 204 -7.55 8.64 18.75
CA ALA A 204 -8.39 9.84 18.87
C ALA A 204 -9.84 9.50 19.23
N VAL A 205 -10.42 8.47 18.60
CA VAL A 205 -11.77 7.97 18.94
C VAL A 205 -11.81 7.46 20.39
N ASN A 206 -10.78 6.74 20.83
CA ASN A 206 -10.70 6.28 22.21
C ASN A 206 -10.59 7.43 23.22
N ASN A 207 -9.88 8.51 22.88
CA ASN A 207 -9.82 9.71 23.71
C ASN A 207 -11.21 10.36 23.86
N LEU A 208 -11.92 10.58 22.76
CA LEU A 208 -13.30 11.11 22.78
C LEU A 208 -14.25 10.21 23.60
N LYS A 209 -14.08 8.88 23.52
CA LYS A 209 -14.84 7.93 24.35
C LYS A 209 -14.51 8.07 25.83
N GLN A 210 -13.24 8.20 26.20
CA GLN A 210 -12.81 8.40 27.59
C GLN A 210 -13.39 9.70 28.18
N HIS A 211 -13.51 10.74 27.36
CA HIS A 211 -14.14 12.01 27.74
C HIS A 211 -15.68 11.97 27.73
N LYS A 212 -16.29 10.80 27.49
CA LYS A 212 -17.75 10.58 27.40
C LYS A 212 -18.41 11.43 26.30
N ARG A 213 -17.68 11.75 25.24
CA ARG A 213 -18.19 12.48 24.06
C ARG A 213 -18.78 11.58 22.99
N ILE A 214 -18.49 10.27 23.05
CA ILE A 214 -19.15 9.25 22.23
C ILE A 214 -20.16 8.49 23.10
N ILE A 215 -21.43 8.52 22.70
CA ILE A 215 -22.52 7.81 23.39
C ILE A 215 -22.68 6.42 22.76
N GLY A 216 -22.57 5.37 23.59
CA GLY A 216 -22.70 3.98 23.14
C GLY A 216 -21.38 3.36 22.68
N SER A 217 -21.48 2.34 21.84
CA SER A 217 -20.32 1.67 21.24
C SER A 217 -19.75 2.55 20.12
N PRO A 218 -18.45 2.89 20.14
CA PRO A 218 -17.82 3.60 19.02
C PRO A 218 -17.85 2.72 17.77
N LEU A 219 -17.97 3.36 16.60
CA LEU A 219 -17.83 2.68 15.31
C LEU A 219 -16.47 1.99 15.23
N THR A 220 -16.44 0.84 14.58
CA THR A 220 -15.20 0.16 14.22
C THR A 220 -14.44 0.94 13.16
N LEU A 221 -13.14 0.68 13.04
CA LEU A 221 -12.30 1.32 12.04
C LEU A 221 -12.83 1.08 10.62
N ASP A 222 -13.34 -0.12 10.34
CA ASP A 222 -13.88 -0.41 9.02
C ASP A 222 -15.20 0.33 8.77
N GLU A 223 -16.12 0.37 9.73
CA GLU A 223 -17.36 1.17 9.62
C GLU A 223 -17.08 2.67 9.42
N MET A 224 -15.98 3.19 9.99
CA MET A 224 -15.60 4.60 9.82
C MET A 224 -15.05 4.93 8.42
N LEU A 225 -14.39 3.96 7.78
CA LEU A 225 -13.69 4.13 6.50
C LEU A 225 -14.49 3.61 5.31
N ASN A 226 -15.34 2.61 5.56
CA ASN A 226 -16.26 1.98 4.64
C ASN A 226 -17.69 2.09 5.22
N PRO A 227 -18.25 3.31 5.34
CA PRO A 227 -19.61 3.46 5.82
C PRO A 227 -20.59 2.77 4.87
N VAL A 228 -21.68 2.24 5.42
CA VAL A 228 -22.80 1.68 4.65
C VAL A 228 -23.30 2.76 3.68
N GLU A 229 -23.59 2.36 2.44
CA GLU A 229 -24.13 3.28 1.43
C GLU A 229 -25.41 3.94 1.94
N GLU A 230 -25.55 5.24 1.70
CA GLU A 230 -26.77 5.97 2.05
C GLU A 230 -27.92 5.42 1.21
N GLU A 231 -28.83 4.70 1.85
CA GLU A 231 -30.08 4.29 1.21
C GLU A 231 -30.93 5.53 0.98
N GLU A 232 -31.41 5.70 -0.25
CA GLU A 232 -32.39 6.72 -0.58
C GLU A 232 -33.63 6.43 0.29
N VAL A 233 -33.86 7.27 1.30
CA VAL A 233 -35.08 7.19 2.10
C VAL A 233 -36.21 7.40 1.12
N GLY A 234 -36.91 6.31 0.79
CA GLY A 234 -37.99 6.32 -0.20
C GLY A 234 -38.95 7.47 0.05
N ASP A 235 -39.60 7.91 -1.03
CA ASP A 235 -40.48 9.08 -1.11
C ASP A 235 -41.21 9.29 0.22
N SER A 236 -40.79 10.31 0.98
CA SER A 236 -41.32 10.50 2.32
C SER A 236 -42.83 10.68 2.20
N ASP A 237 -43.62 10.14 3.14
CA ASP A 237 -45.07 10.38 3.22
C ASP A 237 -45.45 11.88 3.30
N TYR A 238 -44.45 12.77 3.37
CA TYR A 238 -44.57 14.23 3.28
C TYR A 238 -44.47 14.77 1.85
N SER A 239 -44.69 13.96 0.81
CA SER A 239 -44.93 14.49 -0.54
C SER A 239 -46.16 15.41 -0.48
N PHE A 240 -45.98 16.70 -0.76
CA PHE A 240 -47.07 17.66 -0.74
C PHE A 240 -48.05 17.32 -1.87
N GLU A 241 -49.32 17.02 -1.55
CA GLU A 241 -50.35 16.79 -2.57
C GLU A 241 -50.44 18.03 -3.48
N GLY A 242 -49.95 17.89 -4.72
CA GLY A 242 -49.90 18.95 -5.73
C GLY A 242 -48.49 19.27 -6.25
N GLY A 243 -47.45 18.92 -5.50
CA GLY A 243 -46.04 19.14 -5.86
C GLY A 243 -45.71 20.57 -6.32
N ASP A 244 -44.57 20.74 -6.99
CA ASP A 244 -44.11 22.04 -7.51
C ASP A 244 -45.10 22.68 -8.49
N LYS A 245 -45.96 21.87 -9.12
CA LYS A 245 -46.99 22.35 -10.07
C LYS A 245 -48.11 23.13 -9.38
N ALA A 246 -48.48 22.78 -8.15
CA ALA A 246 -49.48 23.52 -7.39
C ALA A 246 -48.97 24.90 -6.92
N ILE A 247 -47.67 24.99 -6.63
CA ILE A 247 -47.01 26.25 -6.26
C ILE A 247 -46.98 27.22 -7.45
N ILE A 248 -46.67 26.71 -8.65
CA ILE A 248 -46.64 27.51 -9.89
C ILE A 248 -48.05 28.00 -10.27
N ALA A 249 -49.11 27.25 -9.94
CA ALA A 249 -50.49 27.63 -10.26
C ALA A 249 -51.05 28.76 -9.37
N GLN A 250 -50.34 29.14 -8.29
CA GLN A 250 -50.74 30.21 -7.36
C GLN A 250 -49.95 31.53 -7.54
N VAL A 251 -49.06 31.61 -8.53
CA VAL A 251 -48.32 32.82 -8.92
C VAL A 251 -48.83 33.33 -10.26
#